data_AF-A0A4Q8QMI4-F1
#
_entry.id   AF-A0A4Q8QMI4-F1
#
_cell.length_a   1.000
_cell.length_b   1.000
_cell.length_c   1.000
_cell.angle_alpha   90.00
_cell.angle_beta   90.00
_cell.angle_gamma   90.00
#
_symmetry.space_group_name_H-M   'P 1'
#
loop_
_entity.id
_entity.type
_entity.pdbx_description
1 polymer ?
#
loop_
_entity_poly.entity_id
_entity_poly.type
_entity_poly.pdbx_seq_one_letter_code
_entity_poly.pdbx_strand_id
1 'polypeptide(L)' 'MPYSPELIETMRAALEAVMSKIPADQSVFGVKAAVAERILKAAAHGQTSFDGLVASASDQVQTIVATLS' A
#
# COMPACT_ATOMS: atom_id res chain seq x y z
N MET A 1 -8.07 18.80 1.76
CA MET A 1 -6.70 19.28 1.46
C MET A 1 -6.05 18.28 0.51
N PRO A 2 -5.44 18.71 -0.61
CA PRO A 2 -4.62 17.81 -1.41
C PRO A 2 -3.38 17.38 -0.60
N TYR A 3 -2.93 16.13 -0.79
CA TYR A 3 -1.69 15.64 -0.18
C TYR A 3 -0.48 16.42 -0.72
N SER A 4 0.55 16.61 0.11
CA SER A 4 1.80 17.22 -0.36
C SER A 4 2.49 16.30 -1.38
N PRO A 5 3.28 16.85 -2.32
CA PRO A 5 4.04 16.05 -3.27
C PRO A 5 4.95 15.03 -2.59
N GLU A 6 5.57 15.38 -1.45
CA GLU A 6 6.44 14.47 -0.70
C GLU A 6 5.66 13.28 -0.15
N LEU A 7 4.45 13.52 0.35
CA LEU A 7 3.58 12.45 0.86
C LEU A 7 3.10 11.55 -0.28
N ILE A 8 2.81 12.11 -1.47
CA ILE A 8 2.45 11.33 -2.66
C ILE A 8 3.59 10.40 -3.07
N GLU A 9 4.83 10.90 -3.11
CA GLU A 9 6.00 10.07 -3.41
C GLU A 9 6.22 9.00 -2.34
N THR A 10 6.03 9.34 -1.07
CA THR A 10 6.11 8.38 0.05
C THR A 10 5.07 7.27 -0.09
N MET A 11 3.82 7.59 -0.44
CA MET A 11 2.75 6.61 -0.68
C MET A 11 3.05 5.70 -1.87
N ARG A 12 3.62 6.25 -2.96
CA ARG A 12 4.05 5.43 -4.12
C ARG A 12 5.18 4.49 -3.76
N ALA A 13 6.21 4.99 -3.09
CA ALA A 13 7.33 4.17 -2.64
C ALA A 13 6.83 3.05 -1.71
N ALA A 14 5.92 3.35 -0.80
CA ALA A 14 5.32 2.35 0.09
C ALA A 14 4.55 1.28 -0.69
N LEU A 15 3.78 1.68 -1.72
CA LEU A 15 3.08 0.76 -2.60
C LEU A 15 4.05 -0.19 -3.32
N GLU A 16 5.12 0.36 -3.91
CA GLU A 16 6.14 -0.43 -4.60
C GLU A 16 6.87 -1.39 -3.66
N ALA A 17 7.21 -0.93 -2.45
CA ALA A 17 7.87 -1.75 -1.44
C ALA A 17 6.99 -2.91 -0.92
N VAL A 18 5.67 -2.73 -0.88
CA VAL A 18 4.73 -3.80 -0.53
C VAL A 18 4.53 -4.75 -1.71
N MET A 19 4.38 -4.21 -2.92
CA MET A 19 4.23 -5.02 -4.15
C MET A 19 5.45 -5.87 -4.47
N SER A 20 6.68 -5.41 -4.16
CA SER A 20 7.90 -6.19 -4.40
C SER A 20 7.98 -7.47 -3.57
N LYS A 21 7.22 -7.55 -2.47
CA LYS A 21 7.13 -8.75 -1.62
C LYS A 21 6.10 -9.76 -2.12
N ILE A 22 5.27 -9.38 -3.09
CA ILE A 22 4.25 -10.27 -3.65
C ILE A 22 4.85 -11.00 -4.85
N PRO A 23 4.73 -12.34 -4.92
CA PRO A 23 5.16 -13.09 -6.10
C PRO A 23 4.51 -12.54 -7.37
N ALA A 24 5.27 -12.45 -8.47
CA ALA A 24 4.77 -11.90 -9.73
C ALA A 24 3.53 -12.64 -10.26
N ASP A 25 3.41 -13.95 -10.00
CA ASP A 25 2.23 -14.77 -10.30
C ASP A 25 0.95 -14.33 -9.56
N GLN A 26 1.09 -13.67 -8.41
CA GLN A 26 -0.02 -13.21 -7.56
C GLN A 26 -0.19 -11.67 -7.61
N SER A 27 0.62 -10.98 -8.43
CA SER A 27 0.55 -9.54 -8.61
C SER A 27 -0.61 -9.17 -9.54
N VAL A 28 -1.82 -9.42 -9.06
CA VAL A 28 -3.06 -9.09 -9.77
C VAL A 28 -3.36 -7.60 -9.57
N PHE A 29 -3.87 -6.93 -10.60
CA PHE A 29 -4.29 -5.52 -10.54
C PHE A 29 -5.17 -5.20 -9.32
N GLY A 30 -6.00 -6.16 -8.89
CA GLY A 30 -6.84 -6.06 -7.69
C GLY A 30 -6.02 -5.96 -6.39
N VAL A 31 -4.92 -6.70 -6.27
CA VAL A 31 -4.05 -6.63 -5.09
C VAL A 31 -3.35 -5.27 -5.03
N LYS A 32 -2.87 -4.76 -6.17
CA LYS A 32 -2.26 -3.42 -6.24
C LYS A 32 -3.24 -2.31 -5.86
N ALA A 33 -4.48 -2.38 -6.34
CA ALA A 33 -5.52 -1.41 -6.01
C ALA A 33 -5.87 -1.43 -4.52
N ALA A 34 -6.03 -2.63 -3.94
CA ALA A 34 -6.35 -2.81 -2.53
C ALA A 34 -5.21 -2.29 -1.62
N VAL A 35 -3.95 -2.52 -1.98
CA VAL A 35 -2.79 -1.98 -1.25
C VAL A 35 -2.73 -0.45 -1.34
N ALA A 36 -2.93 0.12 -2.53
CA ALA A 36 -2.97 1.56 -2.70
C ALA A 36 -4.08 2.20 -1.85
N GLU A 37 -5.26 1.60 -1.80
CA GLU A 37 -6.38 2.06 -0.96
C GLU A 37 -6.02 2.05 0.53
N ARG A 38 -5.32 1.02 1.02
CA ARG A 38 -4.89 0.94 2.42
C ARG A 38 -3.89 2.03 2.77
N ILE A 39 -2.92 2.28 1.89
CA ILE A 39 -1.93 3.36 2.06
C ILE A 39 -2.65 4.72 2.11
N LEU A 40 -3.61 4.96 1.22
CA LEU A 40 -4.39 6.20 1.20
C LEU A 40 -5.24 6.37 2.47
N LYS A 41 -5.84 5.29 2.98
CA LYS A 41 -6.58 5.31 4.25
C LYS A 41 -5.66 5.59 5.44
N ALA A 42 -4.49 4.98 5.48
CA ALA A 42 -3.50 5.25 6.53
C ALA A 42 -3.05 6.71 6.50
N ALA A 43 -2.77 7.26 5.31
CA ALA A 43 -2.46 8.68 5.13
C ALA A 43 -3.60 9.60 5.57
N ALA A 44 -4.84 9.26 5.25
CA ALA A 44 -6.02 10.00 5.70
C ALA A 44 -6.19 9.99 7.23
N HIS A 45 -5.74 8.93 7.92
CA HIS A 45 -5.72 8.85 9.37
C HIS A 45 -4.48 9.51 10.02
N GLY A 46 -3.63 10.20 9.24
CA GLY A 46 -2.48 10.94 9.75
C GLY A 46 -1.14 10.21 9.70
N GLN A 47 -1.09 8.99 9.15
CA GLN A 47 0.16 8.28 8.94
C GLN A 47 0.88 8.83 7.71
N THR A 48 2.01 9.51 7.90
CA THR A 48 2.78 10.11 6.79
C THR A 48 4.15 9.48 6.59
N SER A 49 4.58 8.61 7.51
CA SER A 49 5.88 7.95 7.44
C SER A 49 5.85 6.77 6.47
N PHE A 50 6.95 6.59 5.72
CA PHE A 50 7.12 5.45 4.82
C PHE A 50 6.92 4.11 5.56
N ASP A 51 7.62 3.91 6.68
CA ASP A 51 7.56 2.67 7.44
C ASP A 51 6.15 2.41 7.98
N GLY A 52 5.45 3.44 8.46
CA GLY A 52 4.09 3.31 8.95
C GLY A 52 3.08 2.98 7.85
N LEU A 53 3.25 3.54 6.65
CA LEU A 53 2.42 3.21 5.49
C LEU A 53 2.69 1.78 4.99
N VAL A 54 3.95 1.37 4.92
CA VAL A 54 4.35 0.00 4.54
C VAL A 54 3.83 -1.02 5.55
N ALA A 55 3.98 -0.77 6.85
CA ALA A 55 3.50 -1.66 7.91
C ALA A 55 1.98 -1.82 7.82
N SER A 56 1.23 -0.71 7.77
CA SER A 56 -0.23 -0.74 7.70
C SER A 56 -0.77 -1.49 6.48
N ALA A 57 -0.07 -1.42 5.35
CA ALA A 57 -0.46 -2.13 4.13
C ALA A 57 0.01 -3.59 4.13
N SER A 58 1.20 -3.87 4.67
CA SER A 58 1.78 -5.22 4.74
C SER A 58 0.99 -6.14 5.65
N ASP A 59 0.53 -5.64 6.80
CA ASP A 59 -0.26 -6.42 7.77
C ASP A 59 -1.52 -7.03 7.14
N GLN A 60 -2.11 -6.35 6.16
CA GLN A 60 -3.35 -6.78 5.50
C GLN A 60 -3.09 -7.41 4.12
N VAL A 61 -1.86 -7.35 3.62
CA VAL A 61 -1.55 -7.76 2.24
C VAL A 61 -1.77 -9.25 2.04
N GLN A 62 -1.41 -10.08 3.03
CA GLN A 62 -1.61 -11.53 2.94
C GLN A 62 -3.09 -11.91 2.91
N THR A 63 -3.93 -11.18 3.64
CA THR A 63 -5.39 -11.38 3.60
C THR A 63 -5.96 -10.96 2.25
N ILE A 64 -5.53 -9.82 1.72
CA ILE A 64 -5.95 -9.31 0.41
C ILE A 64 -5.57 -10.32 -0.70
N VAL A 65 -4.33 -10.80 -0.69
CA VAL A 65 -3.86 -11.82 -1.64
C VAL A 65 -4.72 -13.08 -1.54
N ALA A 66 -4.93 -13.63 -0.34
CA ALA A 66 -5.73 -14.84 -0.15
C ALA A 66 -7.22 -14.70 -0.55
N THR A 67 -7.77 -13.48 -0.54
CA THR A 67 -9.17 -13.23 -0.94
C THR A 67 -9.33 -13.00 -2.44
N LEU A 68 -8.25 -12.61 -3.12
CA LEU A 68 -8.24 -12.26 -4.55
C LEU A 68 -7.52 -13.30 -5.42
N SER A 69 -6.83 -14.26 -4.81
CA SER A 69 -6.27 -15.48 -5.43
C SER A 69 -7.33 -16.54 -5.59
#